data_AF-C7XUC9-F1
#
_entry.id   AF-C7XUC9-F1
#
_cell.length_a   1.000
_cell.length_b   1.000
_cell.length_c   1.000
_cell.angle_alpha   90.00
_cell.angle_beta   90.00
_cell.angle_gamma   90.00
#
_symmetry.space_group_name_H-M   'P 1'
#
loop_
_entity.id
_entity.type
_entity.pdbx_description
1 polymer ?
#
loop_
_entity_poly.entity_id
_entity_poly.type
_entity_poly.pdbx_seq_one_letter_code
_entity_poly.pdbx_strand_id
1 'polypeptide(L)'
;MEVSQMMQQVYQLTNHGQVVIDQADGQQLTFSNGGVDGEFQVFVTDIDPVPELFNQVGELPNGDYVVKGIAIGKDVPEIKFSGHYLVYGNPEDGNVMIVKQR
;
A
#
# COMPACT_ATOMS: atom_id res chain seq x y z
N MET A 1 -15.06 -18.97 -14.98
CA MET A 1 -14.74 -17.53 -14.95
C MET A 1 -13.60 -17.40 -13.96
N GLU A 2 -12.37 -17.25 -14.43
CA GLU A 2 -11.26 -16.94 -13.51
C GLU A 2 -11.53 -15.54 -12.95
N VAL A 3 -11.73 -15.46 -11.64
CA VAL A 3 -11.69 -14.18 -10.94
C VAL A 3 -10.21 -13.79 -10.99
N SER A 4 -9.83 -12.92 -11.93
CA SER A 4 -8.49 -12.37 -11.98
C SER A 4 -8.29 -11.51 -10.75
N GLN A 5 -7.75 -12.10 -9.67
CA GLN A 5 -7.36 -11.37 -8.48
C GLN A 5 -6.25 -10.40 -8.86
N MET A 6 -6.49 -9.11 -8.63
CA MET A 6 -5.46 -8.10 -8.77
C MET A 6 -4.54 -8.22 -7.56
N MET A 7 -3.25 -8.47 -7.80
CA MET A 7 -2.22 -8.37 -6.77
C MET A 7 -0.96 -7.78 -7.39
N GLN A 8 -0.58 -6.60 -6.93
CA GLN A 8 0.67 -5.93 -7.29
C GLN A 8 1.43 -5.62 -6.01
N GLN A 9 2.76 -5.66 -6.06
CA GLN A 9 3.59 -5.42 -4.88
C GLN A 9 4.84 -4.60 -5.21
N VAL A 10 5.25 -3.76 -4.26
CA VAL A 10 6.53 -3.06 -4.25
C VAL A 10 7.11 -3.08 -2.84
N TYR A 11 8.43 -2.95 -2.73
CA TYR A 11 9.11 -2.78 -1.45
C TYR A 11 9.26 -1.29 -1.16
N GLN A 12 9.01 -0.86 0.07
CA GLN A 12 9.29 0.49 0.56
C GLN A 12 10.25 0.43 1.75
N LEU A 13 10.99 1.53 1.96
CA LEU A 13 11.89 1.71 3.09
C LEU A 13 11.42 2.95 3.85
N THR A 14 11.25 2.81 5.16
CA THR A 14 10.87 3.93 6.04
C THR A 14 11.72 3.94 7.30
N ASN A 15 11.92 5.12 7.87
CA ASN A 15 12.55 5.37 9.16
C ASN A 15 11.60 6.11 10.11
N HIS A 16 10.30 6.08 9.79
CA HIS A 16 9.24 6.74 10.54
C HIS A 16 8.04 5.82 10.80
N GLY A 17 8.16 4.52 10.54
CA GLY A 17 7.07 3.55 10.69
C GLY A 17 5.85 3.87 9.83
N GLN A 18 6.07 4.38 8.61
CA GLN A 18 5.01 4.90 7.74
C GLN A 18 5.15 4.44 6.30
N VAL A 19 4.00 4.23 5.65
CA VAL A 19 3.84 4.08 4.20
C VAL A 19 3.39 5.41 3.60
N VAL A 20 3.94 5.73 2.43
CA VAL A 20 3.59 6.96 1.68
C VAL A 20 2.91 6.58 0.37
N ILE A 21 1.78 7.25 0.10
CA ILE A 21 0.96 7.07 -1.10
C ILE A 21 0.78 8.45 -1.73
N ASP A 22 1.17 8.60 -3.00
CA ASP A 22 0.98 9.83 -3.75
C ASP A 22 -0.41 9.82 -4.43
N GLN A 23 -1.14 10.94 -4.35
CA GLN A 23 -2.32 11.20 -5.15
C GLN A 23 -1.95 11.82 -6.49
N ALA A 24 -2.82 11.69 -7.50
CA ALA A 24 -2.57 12.24 -8.84
C ALA A 24 -2.45 13.77 -8.89
N ASP A 25 -3.00 14.49 -7.90
CA ASP A 25 -2.85 15.94 -7.74
C ASP A 25 -1.52 16.37 -7.07
N GLY A 26 -0.68 15.39 -6.70
CA GLY A 26 0.61 15.61 -6.05
C GLY A 26 0.55 15.64 -4.53
N GLN A 27 -0.63 15.44 -3.91
CA GLN A 27 -0.72 15.31 -2.45
C GLN A 27 -0.12 13.98 -1.97
N GLN A 28 0.59 14.01 -0.85
CA GLN A 28 1.08 12.81 -0.17
C GLN A 28 0.17 12.44 1.00
N LEU A 29 -0.26 11.19 1.02
CA LEU A 29 -0.99 10.58 2.13
C LEU A 29 -0.04 9.62 2.85
N THR A 30 0.04 9.76 4.17
CA THR A 30 0.89 8.91 5.01
C THR A 30 0.04 8.11 5.98
N PHE A 31 0.35 6.82 6.10
CA PHE A 31 -0.32 5.91 7.03
C PHE A 31 0.72 5.15 7.84
N SER A 32 0.35 4.72 9.05
CA SER A 32 1.20 3.81 9.82
C SER A 32 1.36 2.49 9.07
N ASN A 33 2.58 1.99 8.95
CA ASN A 33 2.81 0.64 8.45
C ASN A 33 2.70 -0.43 9.55
N GLY A 34 2.28 -0.03 10.77
CA GLY A 34 2.47 -0.81 11.99
C GLY A 34 3.46 -0.15 12.96
N GLY A 35 4.11 0.94 12.55
CA GLY A 35 5.10 1.66 13.36
C GLY A 35 6.49 1.03 13.29
N VAL A 36 6.76 0.21 12.28
CA VAL A 36 8.00 -0.56 12.12
C VAL A 36 8.91 0.17 11.13
N ASP A 37 10.12 0.52 11.57
CA ASP A 37 11.16 1.06 10.70
C ASP A 37 11.88 -0.05 9.92
N GLY A 38 12.24 0.22 8.67
CA GLY A 38 12.95 -0.71 7.81
C GLY A 38 12.29 -0.89 6.45
N GLU A 39 12.72 -1.96 5.78
CA GLU A 39 12.17 -2.38 4.48
C GLU A 39 10.93 -3.25 4.71
N PHE A 40 9.86 -2.97 3.98
CA PHE A 40 8.59 -3.68 4.05
C PHE A 40 7.90 -3.74 2.68
N GLN A 41 6.93 -4.63 2.53
CA GLN A 41 6.17 -4.80 1.30
C GLN A 41 4.85 -4.04 1.35
N VAL A 42 4.51 -3.41 0.24
CA VAL A 42 3.19 -2.80 0.00
C VAL A 42 2.48 -3.60 -1.08
N PHE A 43 1.34 -4.17 -0.75
CA PHE A 43 0.48 -4.94 -1.65
C PHE A 43 -0.73 -4.12 -2.04
N VAL A 44 -1.00 -3.95 -3.33
CA VAL A 44 -2.27 -3.40 -3.85
C VAL A 44 -3.09 -4.55 -4.39
N THR A 45 -4.27 -4.78 -3.79
CA THR A 45 -5.06 -5.97 -4.08
C THR A 45 -6.57 -5.76 -3.99
N ASP A 46 -7.33 -6.69 -4.53
CA ASP A 46 -8.78 -6.84 -4.35
C ASP A 46 -9.16 -8.09 -3.53
N ILE A 47 -8.18 -8.68 -2.82
CA ILE A 47 -8.40 -9.83 -1.94
C ILE A 47 -9.18 -9.42 -0.68
N ASP A 48 -10.26 -10.16 -0.45
CA ASP A 48 -11.14 -10.10 0.70
C ASP A 48 -11.52 -11.56 1.07
N PRO A 49 -11.30 -12.04 2.32
CA PRO A 49 -10.93 -11.28 3.52
C PRO A 49 -9.45 -10.90 3.61
N VAL A 50 -9.20 -9.76 4.26
CA VAL A 50 -7.85 -9.34 4.67
C VAL A 50 -7.36 -10.25 5.80
N PRO A 51 -6.10 -10.72 5.79
CA PRO A 51 -5.57 -11.58 6.85
C PRO A 51 -5.63 -10.90 8.23
N GLU A 52 -5.89 -11.67 9.29
CA GLU A 52 -6.10 -11.15 10.66
C GLU A 52 -4.88 -10.40 11.24
N LEU A 53 -3.69 -10.62 10.69
CA LEU A 53 -2.46 -9.94 11.11
C LEU A 53 -2.44 -8.45 10.72
N PHE A 54 -3.32 -8.03 9.82
CA PHE A 54 -3.37 -6.67 9.30
C PHE A 54 -4.46 -5.85 9.99
N ASN A 55 -4.08 -4.69 10.51
CA ASN A 55 -5.00 -3.74 11.12
C ASN A 55 -5.29 -2.59 10.17
N GLN A 56 -6.55 -2.17 10.06
CA GLN A 56 -6.89 -1.01 9.25
C GLN A 56 -6.28 0.25 9.88
N VAL A 57 -5.52 0.99 9.08
CA VAL A 57 -4.81 2.23 9.48
C VAL A 57 -5.31 3.46 8.76
N GLY A 58 -6.10 3.29 7.69
CA GLY A 58 -6.64 4.40 6.94
C GLY A 58 -7.51 4.00 5.77
N GLU A 59 -7.87 5.02 4.99
CA GLU A 59 -8.77 4.92 3.85
C GLU A 59 -8.28 5.89 2.76
N LEU A 60 -8.35 5.42 1.52
CA LEU A 60 -8.09 6.19 0.30
C LEU A 60 -9.44 6.38 -0.40
N PRO A 61 -10.05 7.57 -0.37
CA PRO A 61 -11.34 7.80 -1.03
C PRO A 61 -11.26 7.54 -2.53
N ASN A 62 -12.38 7.56 -3.24
CA ASN A 62 -12.36 7.31 -4.68
C ASN A 62 -11.46 8.30 -5.43
N GLY A 63 -10.38 7.82 -6.06
CA GLY A 63 -9.37 8.66 -6.71
C GLY A 63 -8.29 7.87 -7.45
N ASP A 64 -7.25 8.58 -7.90
CA ASP A 64 -6.09 8.03 -8.59
C ASP A 64 -4.84 8.15 -7.72
N TYR A 65 -4.13 7.04 -7.56
CA TYR A 65 -3.04 6.90 -6.60
C TYR A 65 -1.81 6.23 -7.21
N VAL A 66 -0.66 6.53 -6.62
CA VAL A 66 0.62 5.91 -6.93
C VAL A 66 1.34 5.54 -5.65
N VAL A 67 1.81 4.30 -5.56
CA VAL A 67 2.77 3.87 -4.54
C VAL A 67 4.11 3.63 -5.21
N LYS A 68 5.15 4.32 -4.73
CA LYS A 68 6.52 4.19 -5.22
C LYS A 68 7.30 3.24 -4.32
N GLY A 69 8.04 2.30 -4.90
CA GLY A 69 8.93 1.43 -4.16
C GLY A 69 10.30 2.06 -3.88
N ILE A 70 11.21 1.27 -3.33
CA ILE A 70 12.63 1.59 -3.17
C ILE A 70 13.28 1.68 -4.56
N ALA A 71 14.15 2.68 -4.74
CA ALA A 71 14.93 2.82 -5.96
C ALA A 71 15.88 1.62 -6.16
N ILE A 72 15.83 0.99 -7.32
CA ILE A 72 16.74 -0.07 -7.75
C ILE A 72 17.62 0.51 -8.86
N GLY A 73 18.81 1.01 -8.47
CA GLY A 73 19.68 1.73 -9.40
C GLY A 73 19.12 3.11 -9.76
N LYS A 74 18.70 3.30 -11.02
CA LYS A 74 18.05 4.55 -11.48
C LYS A 74 16.54 4.47 -11.57
N ASP A 75 15.98 3.27 -11.45
CA ASP A 75 14.57 3.02 -11.63
C ASP A 75 13.87 2.93 -10.28
N VAL A 76 12.68 3.54 -10.18
CA VAL A 76 11.81 3.45 -9.01
C VAL A 76 10.57 2.66 -9.45
N PRO A 77 10.35 1.44 -8.95
CA PRO A 77 9.12 0.71 -9.22
C PRO A 77 7.91 1.50 -8.74
N GLU A 78 6.85 1.56 -9.53
CA GLU A 78 5.62 2.27 -9.16
C GLU A 78 4.40 1.39 -9.44
N ILE A 79 3.42 1.41 -8.53
CA ILE A 79 2.09 0.85 -8.75
C ILE A 79 1.12 2.01 -8.89
N LYS A 80 0.43 2.06 -10.03
CA LYS A 80 -0.64 3.04 -10.29
C LYS A 80 -1.99 2.34 -10.18
N PHE A 81 -2.91 2.91 -9.40
CA PHE A 81 -4.20 2.31 -9.14
C PHE A 81 -5.27 3.38 -8.91
N SER A 82 -6.51 3.01 -9.24
CA SER A 82 -7.65 3.94 -9.22
C SER A 82 -8.86 3.29 -8.55
N GLY A 83 -9.64 4.07 -7.81
CA GLY A 83 -10.80 3.60 -7.05
C GLY A 83 -10.77 4.02 -5.58
N HIS A 84 -11.64 3.40 -4.79
CA HIS A 84 -11.72 3.52 -3.33
C HIS A 84 -11.00 2.33 -2.68
N TYR A 85 -10.12 2.57 -1.71
CA TYR A 85 -9.33 1.53 -1.04
C TYR A 85 -9.28 1.73 0.46
N LEU A 86 -9.09 0.64 1.20
CA LEU A 86 -8.72 0.66 2.61
C LEU A 86 -7.24 0.31 2.77
N VAL A 87 -6.56 0.96 3.71
CA VAL A 87 -5.14 0.74 3.99
C VAL A 87 -5.01 -0.02 5.30
N TYR A 88 -4.24 -1.09 5.28
CA TYR A 88 -3.97 -1.92 6.44
C TYR A 88 -2.47 -2.06 6.65
N GLY A 89 -2.02 -1.98 7.89
CA GLY A 89 -0.63 -2.20 8.29
C GLY A 89 -0.50 -3.42 9.20
N ASN A 90 0.59 -4.18 9.05
CA ASN A 90 0.93 -5.29 9.90
C ASN A 90 1.95 -4.81 10.97
N PRO A 91 1.59 -4.77 12.26
CA PRO A 91 2.50 -4.36 13.33
C PRO A 91 3.66 -5.33 13.58
N GLU A 92 3.60 -6.57 13.07
CA GLU A 92 4.67 -7.56 13.27
C GLU A 92 5.89 -7.32 12.37
N ASP A 93 5.66 -6.89 11.12
CA ASP A 93 6.70 -6.82 10.08
C ASP A 93 6.69 -5.52 9.26
N GLY A 94 5.73 -4.62 9.49
CA GLY A 94 5.62 -3.37 8.76
C GLY A 94 4.94 -3.49 7.39
N ASN A 95 4.49 -4.69 6.98
CA ASN A 95 3.87 -4.87 5.67
C ASN A 95 2.54 -4.11 5.57
N VAL A 96 2.20 -3.65 4.38
CA VAL A 96 1.01 -2.87 4.12
C VAL A 96 0.16 -3.51 3.02
N MET A 97 -1.14 -3.62 3.25
CA MET A 97 -2.12 -4.02 2.24
C MET A 97 -3.04 -2.84 1.92
N ILE A 98 -3.19 -2.52 0.64
CA ILE A 98 -4.11 -1.53 0.10
C ILE A 98 -5.19 -2.30 -0.67
N VAL A 99 -6.39 -2.37 -0.10
CA VAL A 99 -7.44 -3.30 -0.52
C VAL A 99 -8.59 -2.54 -1.16
N LYS A 100 -8.89 -2.87 -2.42
CA LYS A 100 -9.94 -2.22 -3.20
C LYS A 100 -11.31 -2.50 -2.61
N GLN A 101 -12.07 -1.44 -2.34
CA GLN A 101 -13.48 -1.54 -1.98
C GLN A 101 -14.32 -1.71 -3.26
N ARG A 102 -15.33 -2.60 -3.19
CA ARG A 102 -16.23 -2.90 -4.30
C ARG A 102 -17.44 -1.99 -4.34
#